data_AF-A0A2M7PBL8-F1
#
_entry.id   AF-A0A2M7PBL8-F1
#
_cell.length_a   1.000
_cell.length_b   1.000
_cell.length_c   1.000
_cell.angle_alpha   90.00
_cell.angle_beta   90.00
_cell.angle_gamma   90.00
#
_symmetry.space_group_name_H-M   'P 1'
#
loop_
_entity.id
_entity.type
_entity.pdbx_description
1 polymer ?
#
loop_
_entity_poly.entity_id
_entity_poly.type
_entity_poly.pdbx_seq_one_letter_code
_entity_poly.pdbx_strand_id
1 'polypeptide(L)'
;MRAILLSASLLCLSNVFMTFAWYGHLKNLSSKPWIVAALLSWGIALFEYMLQVPANRIGFQVMNLGQLKIMQEVITLAVFVPFSVF
;
A
#
# COMPACT_ATOMS: atom_id res chain seq x y z
N MET A 1 -6.19 20.47 6.87
CA MET A 1 -5.88 20.21 5.44
C MET A 1 -4.48 19.60 5.24
N ARG A 2 -3.39 20.22 5.74
CA ARG A 2 -2.01 19.69 5.60
C ARG A 2 -1.84 18.22 6.04
N ALA A 3 -2.38 17.84 7.20
CA ALA A 3 -2.28 16.46 7.71
C ALA A 3 -3.00 15.43 6.81
N ILE A 4 -4.16 15.79 6.27
CA ILE A 4 -4.95 14.94 5.37
C ILE A 4 -4.16 14.70 4.07
N LEU A 5 -3.62 15.75 3.47
CA LEU A 5 -2.81 15.64 2.25
C LEU A 5 -1.56 14.78 2.48
N LEU A 6 -0.84 15.00 3.58
CA LEU A 6 0.34 14.21 3.91
C LEU A 6 -0.01 12.73 4.13
N SER A 7 -1.09 12.44 4.86
CA SER A 7 -1.59 11.08 5.08
C SER A 7 -1.96 10.42 3.74
N ALA A 8 -2.74 11.10 2.89
CA ALA A 8 -3.13 10.59 1.58
C ALA A 8 -1.91 10.31 0.68
N SER A 9 -0.93 11.22 0.60
CA SER A 9 0.28 11.01 -0.19
C SER A 9 1.09 9.80 0.28
N LEU A 10 1.29 9.66 1.60
CA LEU A 10 2.00 8.51 2.17
C LEU A 10 1.24 7.20 1.94
N LEU A 11 -0.08 7.21 2.08
CA LEU A 11 -0.93 6.04 1.81
C LEU A 11 -0.91 5.65 0.33
N CYS A 12 -0.90 6.60 -0.61
CA CYS A 12 -0.74 6.32 -2.03
C CYS A 12 0.61 5.63 -2.31
N LEU A 13 1.70 6.16 -1.77
CA LEU A 13 3.03 5.56 -1.93
C LEU A 13 3.10 4.17 -1.29
N SER A 14 2.55 4.01 -0.08
CA SER A 14 2.42 2.72 0.60
C SER A 14 1.66 1.71 -0.26
N ASN A 15 0.55 2.12 -0.87
CA ASN A 15 -0.29 1.23 -1.68
C ASN A 15 0.39 0.75 -2.97
N VAL A 16 1.32 1.54 -3.53
CA VAL A 16 2.17 1.08 -4.63
C VAL A 16 3.06 -0.08 -4.18
N PHE A 17 3.71 0.02 -3.01
CA PHE A 17 4.48 -1.09 -2.45
C PHE A 17 3.61 -2.30 -2.14
N MET A 18 2.40 -2.09 -1.59
CA MET A 18 1.42 -3.17 -1.36
C MET A 18 1.11 -3.93 -2.65
N THR A 19 0.81 -3.20 -3.73
CA THR A 19 0.50 -3.79 -5.04
C THR A 19 1.65 -4.63 -5.57
N PHE A 20 2.90 -4.16 -5.45
CA PHE A 20 4.08 -4.96 -5.84
C PHE A 20 4.32 -6.17 -4.93
N ALA A 21 4.16 -6.00 -3.62
CA ALA A 21 4.32 -7.09 -2.65
C ALA A 21 3.32 -8.23 -2.91
N TRP A 22 2.08 -7.91 -3.26
CA TRP A 22 1.01 -8.90 -3.46
C TRP A 22 1.00 -9.49 -4.86
N TYR A 23 1.28 -8.70 -5.90
CA TYR A 23 1.04 -9.13 -7.28
C TYR A 23 2.30 -9.13 -8.16
N GLY A 24 3.36 -8.41 -7.78
CA GLY A 24 4.59 -8.33 -8.57
C GLY A 24 5.27 -9.69 -8.78
N HIS A 25 5.21 -10.56 -7.77
CA HIS A 25 5.78 -11.91 -7.86
C HIS A 25 5.00 -12.83 -8.82
N LEU A 26 3.71 -12.55 -9.09
CA LEU A 26 2.91 -13.34 -10.02
C LEU A 26 3.36 -13.15 -11.46
N LYS A 27 3.74 -11.93 -11.85
CA LYS A 27 4.26 -11.62 -13.20
C LYS A 27 5.71 -12.09 -13.39
N ASN A 28 6.57 -11.95 -12.37
CA ASN A 28 8.03 -12.09 -12.54
C ASN A 28 8.66 -13.34 -11.88
N LEU A 29 7.97 -14.00 -10.96
CA LEU A 29 8.53 -15.10 -10.15
C LEU A 29 7.66 -16.37 -10.19
N SER A 30 6.78 -16.51 -11.18
CA SER A 30 5.86 -17.66 -11.31
C SER A 30 6.56 -19.02 -11.39
N SER A 31 7.80 -19.07 -11.87
CA SER A 31 8.63 -20.29 -11.95
C SER A 31 9.51 -20.53 -10.71
N LYS A 32 9.54 -19.61 -9.74
CA LYS A 32 10.33 -19.71 -8.52
C LYS A 32 9.53 -20.41 -7.41
N PRO A 33 10.21 -21.09 -6.46
CA PRO A 33 9.54 -21.63 -5.27
C PRO A 33 8.78 -20.54 -4.52
N TRP A 34 7.59 -20.87 -4.02
CA TRP A 34 6.72 -19.92 -3.31
C TRP A 34 7.40 -19.23 -2.12
N ILE A 35 8.34 -19.91 -1.46
CA ILE A 35 9.12 -19.37 -0.33
C ILE A 35 9.96 -18.16 -0.77
N VAL A 36 10.57 -18.22 -1.96
CA VAL A 36 11.39 -17.12 -2.49
C VAL A 36 10.50 -15.91 -2.80
N ALA A 37 9.34 -16.14 -3.41
CA ALA A 37 8.36 -15.10 -3.64
C ALA A 37 7.90 -14.45 -2.32
N ALA A 38 7.57 -15.26 -1.31
CA ALA A 38 7.13 -14.78 0.00
C ALA A 38 8.19 -13.91 0.70
N LEU A 39 9.45 -14.34 0.72
CA LEU A 39 10.55 -13.59 1.35
C LEU A 39 10.78 -12.23 0.67
N LEU A 40 10.74 -12.19 -0.66
CA LEU A 40 10.86 -10.94 -1.41
C LEU A 40 9.66 -10.03 -1.19
N SER A 41 8.44 -10.58 -1.20
CA SER A 41 7.21 -9.85 -0.88
C SER A 41 7.23 -9.26 0.52
N TRP A 42 7.72 -9.98 1.53
CA TRP A 42 7.91 -9.44 2.88
C TRP A 42 8.92 -8.30 2.92
N GLY A 43 10.01 -8.40 2.14
CA GLY A 43 10.97 -7.30 2.00
C GLY A 43 10.31 -6.03 1.44
N ILE A 44 9.41 -6.16 0.47
CA ILE A 44 8.65 -5.02 -0.10
C ILE A 44 7.62 -4.50 0.91
N ALA A 45 6.90 -5.40 1.58
CA ALA A 45 5.89 -5.05 2.60
C ALA A 45 6.50 -4.26 3.76
N LEU A 46 7.78 -4.46 4.10
CA LEU A 46 8.47 -3.64 5.10
C LEU A 46 8.42 -2.15 4.73
N PHE A 47 8.68 -1.79 3.47
CA PHE A 47 8.63 -0.39 3.01
C PHE A 47 7.20 0.15 2.95
N GLU A 48 6.22 -0.68 2.58
CA GLU A 48 4.80 -0.36 2.72
C GLU A 48 4.50 0.05 4.18
N TYR A 49 4.85 -0.78 5.16
CA TYR A 49 4.58 -0.50 6.57
C TYR A 49 5.30 0.76 7.07
N MET A 50 6.53 1.03 6.63
CA MET A 50 7.28 2.24 6.98
C MET A 50 6.54 3.52 6.58
N LEU A 51 5.71 3.49 5.53
CA LEU A 51 4.88 4.61 5.09
C LEU A 51 3.47 4.55 5.67
N GLN A 52 2.86 3.36 5.71
CA GLN A 52 1.49 3.13 6.20
C GLN A 52 1.31 3.57 7.66
N VAL A 53 2.24 3.18 8.53
CA VAL A 53 2.15 3.44 9.99
C VAL A 53 2.14 4.95 10.31
N PRO A 54 3.11 5.76 9.84
CA PRO A 54 3.06 7.21 10.08
C PRO A 54 1.87 7.87 9.39
N ALA A 55 1.49 7.42 8.19
CA ALA A 55 0.34 7.98 7.48
C ALA A 55 -0.98 7.81 8.27
N ASN A 56 -1.19 6.62 8.85
CA ASN A 56 -2.35 6.34 9.68
C ASN A 56 -2.32 7.13 10.99
N ARG A 57 -1.16 7.25 11.64
CA ARG A 57 -1.03 8.07 12.85
C ARG A 57 -1.34 9.54 12.60
N ILE A 58 -0.84 10.10 11.50
CA ILE A 58 -1.10 11.50 11.09
C ILE A 58 -2.58 11.68 10.72
N GLY A 59 -3.15 10.75 9.94
CA GLY A 59 -4.54 10.79 9.52
C GLY A 59 -5.52 10.71 10.70
N PHE A 60 -5.24 9.84 11.67
CA PHE A 60 -6.08 9.62 12.84
C PHE A 60 -6.10 10.81 13.82
N GLN A 61 -5.17 11.76 13.70
CA GLN A 61 -5.22 13.02 14.47
C GLN A 61 -6.38 13.93 14.03
N VAL A 62 -6.87 13.77 12.79
CA VAL A 62 -7.85 14.68 12.18
C VAL A 62 -9.08 13.99 11.61
N MET A 63 -9.03 12.65 11.44
CA MET A 63 -10.13 11.82 10.96
C MET A 63 -10.43 10.73 11.98
N ASN A 64 -11.70 10.32 12.05
CA ASN A 64 -12.03 9.09 12.77
C ASN A 64 -11.58 7.84 12.00
N LEU A 65 -11.62 6.67 12.65
CA LEU A 65 -11.16 5.41 12.05
C LEU A 65 -11.90 5.08 10.76
N GLY A 66 -13.21 5.31 10.72
CA GLY A 66 -14.05 5.02 9.56
C GLY A 66 -13.66 5.86 8.35
N GLN A 67 -13.50 7.17 8.54
CA GLN A 67 -13.04 8.10 7.49
C GLN A 67 -11.66 7.72 6.95
N LEU A 68 -10.72 7.43 7.85
CA LEU A 68 -9.37 7.01 7.49
C LEU A 68 -9.37 5.68 6.72
N LYS A 69 -10.25 4.74 7.07
CA LYS A 69 -10.40 3.47 6.35
C LYS A 69 -11.02 3.68 4.97
N ILE A 70 -12.07 4.48 4.85
CA ILE A 70 -12.69 4.82 3.56
C ILE A 70 -11.65 5.45 2.63
N MET A 71 -10.84 6.40 3.12
CA MET A 71 -9.76 7.00 2.32
C MET A 71 -8.77 5.95 1.81
N GLN A 72 -8.38 4.98 2.66
CA GLN A 72 -7.50 3.88 2.25
C GLN A 72 -8.13 2.96 1.19
N GLU A 73 -9.43 2.66 1.29
CA GLU A 73 -10.12 1.85 0.27
C GLU A 73 -10.16 2.56 -1.08
N VAL A 74 -10.47 3.87 -1.07
CA VAL A 74 -10.44 4.70 -2.29
C VAL A 74 -9.05 4.70 -2.90
N ILE A 75 -8.01 4.90 -2.09
CA ILE A 75 -6.62 4.86 -2.56
C ILE A 75 -6.26 3.49 -3.11
N THR A 76 -6.66 2.41 -2.43
CA THR A 76 -6.38 1.04 -2.86
C THR A 76 -6.97 0.76 -4.23
N LEU A 77 -8.24 1.08 -4.43
CA LEU A 77 -8.89 0.91 -5.73
C LEU A 77 -8.28 1.82 -6.80
N ALA A 78 -7.98 3.09 -6.46
CA ALA A 78 -7.40 4.04 -7.40
C ALA A 78 -6.00 3.64 -7.88
N VAL A 79 -5.17 3.05 -7.03
CA VAL A 79 -3.82 2.58 -7.38
C VAL A 79 -3.87 1.22 -8.07
N PHE A 80 -4.77 0.33 -7.63
CA PHE A 80 -4.87 -1.02 -8.17
C PHE A 80 -5.46 -1.06 -9.58
N VAL A 81 -6.44 -0.20 -9.90
CA VAL A 81 -7.10 -0.21 -11.22
C VAL A 81 -6.11 -0.01 -12.37
N PRO A 82 -5.23 1.01 -12.39
CA PRO A 82 -4.20 1.15 -13.41
C PRO A 82 -3.25 -0.06 -13.48
N PHE A 83 -2.84 -0.61 -12.34
CA PHE A 83 -1.99 -1.80 -12.29
C PHE A 83 -2.65 -3.05 -12.88
N SER A 84 -3.97 -3.17 -12.79
CA SER A 84 -4.73 -4.29 -13.35
C SER A 84 -4.87 -4.20 -14.87
N VAL A 85 -4.94 -2.97 -15.41
CA VAL A 85 -5.12 -2.72 -16.85
C VAL A 85 -3.80 -2.83 -17.62
N PHE A 86 -2.66 -2.48 -17.03
CA PHE A 86 -1.34 -2.45 -17.66
C PHE A 86 -0.38 -3.54 -17.13
#